data_AF-A0A447X602-F1
#
_entry.id   AF-A0A447X602-F1
#
_cell.length_a   1.000
_cell.length_b   1.000
_cell.length_c   1.000
_cell.angle_alpha   90.00
_cell.angle_beta   90.00
_cell.angle_gamma   90.00
#
_symmetry.space_group_name_H-M   'P 1'
#
loop_
_entity.id
_entity.type
_entity.pdbx_description
1 polymer ?
#
loop_
_entity_poly.entity_id
_entity_poly.type
_entity_poly.pdbx_seq_one_letter_code
_entity_poly.pdbx_strand_id
1 'polypeptide(L)'
;MKALHFGAGNIGRGFIGKLLADAGIQLTFADVNQVVLDALNARHSYQVHVVGETEQVDTVSGVNAVSSIGDDVVDLIAQVDLVTTAVGPVVLERIAPAIAKGLVKRKEQGNESPLNIIACENMVRGTTQLKGHVMNALPEDAKAWVEEHVGLSIPPLTASCRLRLLQPTIRWK
;
A
#
# COMPACT_ATOMS: atom_id res chain seq x y z
N MET A 1 13.94 -1.07 -5.69
CA MET A 1 12.84 -0.27 -5.11
C MET A 1 12.15 -1.07 -4.03
N LYS A 2 11.70 -0.40 -2.97
CA LYS A 2 10.93 -0.99 -1.88
C LYS A 2 9.52 -0.39 -1.86
N ALA A 3 8.50 -1.22 -1.69
CA ALA A 3 7.12 -0.79 -1.59
C ALA A 3 6.44 -1.29 -0.32
N LEU A 4 5.63 -0.41 0.29
CA LEU A 4 4.72 -0.74 1.37
C LEU A 4 3.29 -0.73 0.85
N HIS A 5 2.54 -1.80 1.09
CA HIS A 5 1.13 -1.90 0.70
C HIS A 5 0.23 -2.02 1.94
N PHE A 6 -0.57 -0.98 2.20
CA PHE A 6 -1.60 -1.03 3.23
C PHE A 6 -2.81 -1.81 2.73
N GLY A 7 -3.20 -2.84 3.47
CA GLY A 7 -4.34 -3.71 3.16
C GLY A 7 -3.89 -5.01 2.51
N ALA A 8 -3.58 -6.02 3.31
CA ALA A 8 -3.27 -7.36 2.85
C ALA A 8 -4.53 -8.16 2.48
N GLY A 9 -5.62 -7.51 2.07
CA GLY A 9 -6.86 -8.16 1.66
C GLY A 9 -6.80 -8.80 0.27
N ASN A 10 -7.95 -9.23 -0.25
CA ASN A 10 -8.03 -9.90 -1.57
C ASN A 10 -7.54 -9.01 -2.72
N ILE A 11 -7.89 -7.72 -2.72
CA ILE A 11 -7.45 -6.76 -3.73
C ILE A 11 -5.95 -6.48 -3.58
N GLY A 12 -5.48 -6.31 -2.35
CA GLY A 12 -4.06 -6.07 -2.08
C GLY A 12 -3.18 -7.23 -2.52
N ARG A 13 -3.52 -8.47 -2.15
CA ARG A 13 -2.72 -9.64 -2.54
C ARG A 13 -2.92 -10.05 -4.01
N GLY A 14 -4.15 -10.03 -4.51
CA GLY A 14 -4.47 -10.56 -5.84
C GLY A 14 -4.23 -9.61 -7.00
N PHE A 15 -4.14 -8.30 -6.74
CA PHE A 15 -3.97 -7.32 -7.80
C PHE A 15 -2.74 -6.44 -7.57
N ILE A 16 -2.79 -5.52 -6.59
CA ILE A 16 -1.74 -4.52 -6.44
C ILE A 16 -0.41 -5.15 -6.03
N GLY A 17 -0.43 -6.00 -5.01
CA GLY A 17 0.74 -6.70 -4.52
C GLY A 17 1.34 -7.65 -5.55
N LYS A 18 0.50 -8.36 -6.32
CA LYS A 18 0.96 -9.18 -7.44
C LYS A 18 1.70 -8.32 -8.48
N LEU A 19 1.10 -7.21 -8.92
CA LEU A 19 1.74 -6.32 -9.90
C LEU A 19 3.08 -5.75 -9.42
N LEU A 20 3.17 -5.40 -8.13
CA LEU A 20 4.41 -4.89 -7.55
C LEU A 20 5.49 -5.98 -7.45
N ALA A 21 5.11 -7.19 -7.02
CA ALA A 21 6.03 -8.31 -6.93
C ALA A 21 6.50 -8.78 -8.32
N ASP A 22 5.60 -8.85 -9.31
CA ASP A 22 5.93 -9.19 -10.70
C ASP A 22 6.88 -8.15 -11.33
N ALA A 23 6.80 -6.89 -10.89
CA ALA A 23 7.72 -5.83 -11.27
C ALA A 23 9.10 -5.92 -10.57
N GLY A 24 9.33 -6.94 -9.73
CA GLY A 24 10.58 -7.14 -8.98
C GLY A 24 10.79 -6.16 -7.82
N ILE A 25 9.72 -5.53 -7.33
CA ILE A 25 9.78 -4.58 -6.21
C ILE A 25 9.70 -5.36 -4.90
N GLN A 26 10.56 -5.02 -3.93
CA GLN A 26 10.50 -5.61 -2.58
C GLN A 26 9.23 -5.14 -1.88
N LEU A 27 8.27 -6.04 -1.70
CA LEU A 27 6.94 -5.73 -1.22
C LEU A 27 6.75 -6.13 0.25
N THR A 28 6.32 -5.17 1.07
CA THR A 28 5.86 -5.43 2.43
C THR A 28 4.38 -5.05 2.56
N PHE A 29 3.57 -5.95 3.09
CA PHE A 29 2.17 -5.70 3.40
C PHE A 29 2.01 -5.12 4.81
N ALA A 30 1.08 -4.19 4.99
CA ALA A 30 0.69 -3.67 6.30
C ALA A 30 -0.81 -3.94 6.53
N ASP A 31 -1.14 -4.69 7.58
CA ASP A 31 -2.53 -5.03 7.92
C ASP A 31 -2.71 -5.15 9.45
N VAL A 32 -3.96 -5.23 9.91
CA VAL A 32 -4.30 -5.49 11.33
C VAL A 32 -4.59 -6.97 11.59
N ASN A 33 -4.86 -7.75 10.54
CA ASN A 33 -5.22 -9.16 10.69
C ASN A 33 -3.97 -10.03 10.91
N GLN A 34 -3.69 -10.34 12.18
CA GLN A 34 -2.51 -11.12 12.58
C GLN A 34 -2.40 -12.48 11.87
N VAL A 35 -3.52 -13.16 11.62
CA VAL A 35 -3.52 -14.46 10.90
C VAL A 35 -2.94 -14.31 9.49
N VAL A 36 -3.27 -13.22 8.80
CA VAL A 36 -2.73 -12.94 7.46
C VAL A 36 -1.26 -12.55 7.54
N LEU A 37 -0.88 -11.74 8.53
CA LEU A 37 0.52 -11.33 8.73
C LEU A 37 1.42 -12.53 8.99
N ASP A 38 1.03 -13.39 9.93
CA ASP A 38 1.77 -14.60 10.30
C ASP A 38 1.88 -15.55 9.10
N ALA A 39 0.79 -15.73 8.35
CA ALA A 39 0.79 -16.60 7.18
C ALA A 39 1.65 -16.07 6.02
N LEU A 40 1.79 -14.75 5.88
CA LEU A 40 2.69 -14.12 4.91
C LEU A 40 4.15 -14.23 5.36
N ASN A 41 4.44 -13.94 6.63
CA ASN A 41 5.80 -14.02 7.17
C ASN A 41 6.31 -15.46 7.30
N ALA A 42 5.43 -16.45 7.50
CA ALA A 42 5.84 -17.85 7.57
C ALA A 42 6.22 -18.42 6.20
N ARG A 43 5.56 -17.96 5.12
CA ARG A 43 5.70 -18.55 3.77
C ARG A 43 6.49 -17.67 2.81
N HIS A 44 6.58 -16.36 3.08
CA HIS A 44 7.12 -15.33 2.20
C HIS A 44 6.58 -15.38 0.76
N SER A 45 5.42 -16.03 0.59
CA SER A 45 4.83 -16.34 -0.70
C SER A 45 3.36 -16.73 -0.56
N TYR A 46 2.59 -16.54 -1.63
CA TYR A 46 1.21 -16.97 -1.74
C TYR A 46 0.83 -17.19 -3.20
N GLN A 47 -0.22 -17.98 -3.44
CA GLN A 47 -0.74 -18.25 -4.77
C GLN A 47 -1.91 -17.33 -5.08
N VAL A 48 -1.99 -16.85 -6.32
CA VAL A 48 -3.10 -16.07 -6.87
C VAL A 48 -3.73 -16.85 -8.00
N HIS A 49 -5.01 -17.19 -7.83
CA HIS A 49 -5.81 -17.83 -8.89
C HIS A 49 -6.41 -16.75 -9.77
N VAL A 50 -5.90 -16.63 -10.99
CA VAL A 50 -6.44 -15.74 -12.02
C VAL A 50 -7.41 -16.54 -12.86
N VAL A 51 -8.71 -16.27 -12.67
CA VAL A 51 -9.78 -16.97 -13.40
C VAL A 51 -10.26 -16.10 -14.56
N GLY A 52 -10.02 -16.57 -15.78
CA GLY A 52 -10.49 -15.95 -17.03
C GLY A 52 -11.05 -17.01 -17.98
N GLU A 53 -10.63 -16.99 -19.25
CA GLU A 53 -10.92 -18.08 -20.20
C GLU A 53 -10.19 -19.39 -19.83
N THR A 54 -9.03 -19.27 -19.16
CA THR A 54 -8.29 -20.38 -18.55
C THR A 54 -8.01 -20.05 -17.09
N GLU A 55 -7.90 -21.08 -16.24
CA GLU A 55 -7.46 -20.92 -14.86
C GLU A 55 -5.93 -20.93 -14.82
N GLN A 56 -5.35 -19.85 -14.29
CA GLN A 56 -3.91 -19.73 -14.08
C GLN A 56 -3.62 -19.51 -12.60
N VAL A 57 -2.58 -20.19 -12.10
CA VAL A 57 -2.13 -20.06 -10.72
C VAL A 57 -0.75 -19.43 -10.73
N ASP A 58 -0.69 -18.18 -10.30
CA ASP A 58 0.56 -17.43 -10.20
C ASP A 58 1.07 -17.45 -8.77
N THR A 59 2.37 -17.67 -8.59
CA THR A 59 3.00 -17.61 -7.27
C THR A 59 3.67 -16.25 -7.09
N VAL A 60 3.19 -15.49 -6.10
CA VAL A 60 3.85 -14.28 -5.62
C VAL A 60 4.82 -14.67 -4.52
N SER A 61 6.08 -14.27 -4.63
CA SER A 61 7.14 -14.61 -3.67
C SER A 61 7.99 -13.39 -3.30
N GLY A 62 8.74 -13.49 -2.20
CA GLY A 62 9.57 -12.40 -1.71
C GLY A 62 8.78 -11.28 -1.02
N VAL A 63 7.66 -11.65 -0.39
CA VAL A 63 6.79 -10.72 0.33
C VAL A 63 6.94 -10.86 1.83
N ASN A 64 6.86 -9.73 2.53
CA ASN A 64 6.81 -9.68 3.99
C ASN A 64 5.53 -8.99 4.46
N ALA A 65 5.22 -9.08 5.74
CA ALA A 65 4.08 -8.40 6.32
C ALA A 65 4.39 -7.81 7.71
N VAL A 66 3.82 -6.65 8.00
CA VAL A 66 3.93 -5.97 9.30
C VAL A 66 2.56 -5.53 9.79
N SER A 67 2.47 -5.26 11.09
CA SER A 67 1.25 -4.70 11.66
C SER A 67 1.11 -3.23 11.27
N SER A 68 -0.08 -2.83 10.79
CA SER A 68 -0.35 -1.43 10.40
C SER A 68 -0.54 -0.48 11.59
N ILE A 69 -0.59 -1.00 12.82
CA ILE A 69 -0.71 -0.23 14.06
C ILE A 69 0.58 -0.18 14.89
N GLY A 70 1.61 -0.94 14.51
CA GLY A 70 2.90 -0.98 15.20
C GLY A 70 3.86 0.10 14.71
N ASP A 71 4.97 0.29 15.42
CA ASP A 71 6.00 1.26 15.03
C ASP A 71 6.80 0.81 13.79
N ASP A 72 6.85 -0.49 13.51
CA ASP A 72 7.54 -1.06 12.34
C ASP A 72 7.05 -0.44 11.02
N VAL A 73 5.76 -0.11 10.92
CA VAL A 73 5.20 0.49 9.70
C VAL A 73 5.72 1.92 9.49
N VAL A 74 5.94 2.67 10.57
CA VAL A 74 6.50 4.04 10.54
C VAL A 74 7.93 4.00 10.03
N ASP A 75 8.70 3.01 10.49
CA ASP A 75 10.10 2.80 10.09
C ASP A 75 10.23 2.40 8.63
N LEU A 76 9.29 1.60 8.13
CA LEU A 76 9.23 1.24 6.72
C LEU A 76 8.86 2.43 5.84
N ILE A 77 7.89 3.26 6.23
CA ILE A 77 7.51 4.47 5.47
C ILE A 77 8.71 5.41 5.27
N ALA A 78 9.61 5.50 6.25
CA ALA A 78 10.83 6.29 6.15
C ALA A 78 11.85 5.75 5.14
N GLN A 79 11.76 4.47 4.75
CA GLN A 79 12.74 3.79 3.90
C GLN A 79 12.24 3.39 2.51
N VAL A 80 10.93 3.29 2.30
CA VAL A 80 10.35 2.82 1.03
C VAL A 80 10.34 3.90 -0.04
N ASP A 81 10.22 3.49 -1.30
CA ASP A 81 10.11 4.38 -2.45
C ASP A 81 8.65 4.59 -2.88
N LEU A 82 7.79 3.63 -2.53
CA LEU A 82 6.39 3.59 -2.92
C LEU A 82 5.50 3.13 -1.77
N VAL A 83 4.42 3.86 -1.52
CA VAL A 83 3.33 3.44 -0.63
C VAL A 83 2.07 3.29 -1.45
N THR A 84 1.39 2.15 -1.31
CA THR A 84 0.11 1.88 -1.95
C THR A 84 -0.94 1.47 -0.91
N THR A 85 -2.22 1.74 -1.17
CA THR A 85 -3.31 1.38 -0.24
C THR A 85 -4.47 0.70 -0.95
N ALA A 86 -5.10 -0.28 -0.30
CA ALA A 86 -6.36 -0.90 -0.72
C ALA A 86 -7.18 -1.34 0.52
N VAL A 87 -7.58 -0.39 1.35
CA VAL A 87 -8.17 -0.61 2.70
C VAL A 87 -9.60 -0.09 2.88
N GLY A 88 -10.10 0.69 1.93
CA GLY A 88 -11.40 1.37 2.00
C GLY A 88 -11.36 2.70 2.79
N PRO A 89 -12.41 3.54 2.64
CA PRO A 89 -12.43 4.92 3.17
C PRO A 89 -12.18 5.03 4.67
N VAL A 90 -12.84 4.16 5.44
CA VAL A 90 -12.79 4.20 6.92
C VAL A 90 -11.37 3.91 7.43
N VAL A 91 -10.66 2.99 6.78
CA VAL A 91 -9.30 2.62 7.19
C VAL A 91 -8.27 3.61 6.61
N LEU A 92 -8.57 4.23 5.47
CA LEU A 92 -7.74 5.26 4.85
C LEU A 92 -7.46 6.44 5.82
N GLU A 93 -8.49 6.88 6.54
CA GLU A 93 -8.36 7.90 7.59
C GLU A 93 -7.54 7.37 8.79
N ARG A 94 -7.71 6.11 9.17
CA ARG A 94 -6.99 5.50 10.30
C ARG A 94 -5.49 5.33 10.07
N ILE A 95 -5.06 5.10 8.82
CA ILE A 95 -3.64 4.95 8.49
C ILE A 95 -2.92 6.29 8.31
N ALA A 96 -3.66 7.39 8.13
CA ALA A 96 -3.08 8.70 7.86
C ALA A 96 -2.12 9.20 8.97
N PRO A 97 -2.41 9.02 10.28
CA PRO A 97 -1.46 9.38 11.33
C PRO A 97 -0.16 8.57 11.31
N ALA A 98 -0.22 7.28 10.95
CA ALA A 98 0.97 6.44 10.82
C ALA A 98 1.83 6.90 9.64
N ILE A 99 1.20 7.23 8.50
CA ILE A 99 1.88 7.81 7.35
C ILE A 99 2.52 9.15 7.71
N ALA A 100 1.79 10.04 8.39
CA ALA A 100 2.32 11.34 8.82
C ALA A 100 3.56 11.19 9.72
N LYS A 101 3.50 10.30 10.72
CA LYS A 101 4.66 9.98 11.58
C LYS A 101 5.84 9.43 10.76
N GLY A 102 5.56 8.55 9.79
CA GLY A 102 6.59 7.99 8.91
C GLY A 102 7.27 9.05 8.03
N LEU A 103 6.50 10.03 7.54
CA LEU A 103 7.02 11.16 6.77
C LEU A 103 7.88 12.10 7.62
N VAL A 104 7.47 12.38 8.86
CA VAL A 104 8.29 13.16 9.80
C VAL A 104 9.60 12.43 10.09
N LYS A 105 9.54 11.12 10.38
CA LYS A 105 10.74 10.31 10.58
C LYS A 105 11.64 10.28 9.34
N ARG A 106 11.06 10.24 8.14
CA ARG A 106 11.80 10.32 6.87
C ARG A 106 12.57 11.63 6.73
N LYS A 107 11.92 12.76 7.05
CA LYS A 107 12.53 14.10 7.09
C LYS A 107 13.68 14.15 8.12
N GLU A 108 13.45 13.65 9.33
CA GLU A 108 14.46 13.62 10.40
C GLU A 108 15.68 12.77 10.06
N GLN A 109 15.50 11.71 9.27
CA GLN A 109 16.58 10.86 8.76
C GLN A 109 17.35 11.50 7.60
N GLY A 110 16.92 12.66 7.09
CA GLY A 110 17.53 13.31 5.92
C GLY A 110 17.34 12.52 4.62
N ASN A 111 16.29 11.68 4.53
CA ASN A 111 16.02 10.93 3.32
C ASN A 111 15.19 11.77 2.33
N GLU A 112 15.91 12.47 1.45
CA GLU A 112 15.34 13.31 0.38
C GLU A 112 14.94 12.52 -0.86
N SER A 113 15.04 11.18 -0.85
CA SER A 113 14.63 10.36 -1.99
C SER A 113 13.12 10.50 -2.21
N PRO A 114 12.65 10.80 -3.46
CA PRO A 114 11.25 10.99 -3.74
C PRO A 114 10.39 9.79 -3.31
N LEU A 115 9.32 10.07 -2.58
CA LEU A 115 8.37 9.05 -2.14
C LEU A 115 7.05 9.21 -2.88
N ASN A 116 6.55 8.15 -3.52
CA ASN A 116 5.24 8.18 -4.15
C ASN A 116 4.20 7.46 -3.30
N ILE A 117 3.02 8.07 -3.14
CA ILE A 117 1.88 7.48 -2.42
C ILE A 117 0.69 7.39 -3.39
N ILE A 118 0.17 6.17 -3.59
CA ILE A 118 -0.92 5.87 -4.52
C ILE A 118 -2.03 5.12 -3.79
N ALA A 119 -3.19 5.77 -3.60
CA ALA A 119 -4.34 5.12 -3.00
C ALA A 119 -5.14 4.37 -4.08
N CYS A 120 -5.07 3.04 -4.08
CA CYS A 120 -5.76 2.14 -5.01
C CYS A 120 -7.14 1.74 -4.48
N GLU A 121 -7.94 2.73 -4.10
CA GLU A 121 -9.27 2.54 -3.53
C GLU A 121 -10.36 2.53 -4.61
N ASN A 122 -11.48 1.85 -4.36
CA ASN A 122 -12.70 1.95 -5.18
C ASN A 122 -13.45 3.26 -4.90
N MET A 123 -12.75 4.38 -5.01
CA MET A 123 -13.25 5.72 -4.70
C MET A 123 -12.74 6.73 -5.72
N VAL A 124 -13.58 7.71 -6.04
CA VAL A 124 -13.17 8.85 -6.87
C VAL A 124 -12.20 9.71 -6.06
N ARG A 125 -11.00 9.95 -6.61
CA ARG A 125 -9.94 10.76 -5.98
C ARG A 125 -9.49 10.25 -4.60
N GLY A 126 -9.41 8.92 -4.42
CA GLY A 126 -8.93 8.31 -3.18
C GLY A 126 -7.60 8.88 -2.67
N THR A 127 -6.63 9.09 -3.55
CA THR A 127 -5.33 9.68 -3.16
C THR A 127 -5.46 11.12 -2.68
N THR A 128 -6.38 11.92 -3.25
CA THR A 128 -6.61 13.29 -2.79
C THR A 128 -7.23 13.31 -1.41
N GLN A 129 -8.12 12.37 -1.10
CA GLN A 129 -8.70 12.22 0.24
C GLN A 129 -7.62 11.81 1.24
N LEU A 130 -6.79 10.81 0.89
CA LEU A 130 -5.63 10.42 1.70
C LEU A 130 -4.69 11.60 1.96
N LYS A 131 -4.37 12.40 0.94
CA LYS A 131 -3.58 13.64 1.10
C LYS A 131 -4.18 14.54 2.16
N GLY A 132 -5.49 14.79 2.11
CA GLY A 132 -6.18 15.61 3.11
C GLY A 132 -6.01 15.07 4.52
N HIS A 133 -6.23 13.77 4.74
CA HIS A 133 -6.07 13.15 6.05
C HIS A 133 -4.62 13.20 6.55
N VAL A 134 -3.64 12.94 5.67
CA VAL A 134 -2.21 13.00 6.02
C VAL A 134 -1.80 14.42 6.38
N MET A 135 -2.21 15.43 5.59
CA MET A 135 -1.90 16.84 5.86
C MET A 135 -2.51 17.35 7.17
N ASN A 136 -3.69 16.84 7.54
CA ASN A 136 -4.32 17.15 8.83
C ASN A 136 -3.58 16.53 10.02
N ALA A 137 -2.95 15.37 9.83
CA ALA A 137 -2.16 14.69 10.86
C ALA A 137 -0.69 15.15 10.90
N LEU A 138 -0.24 15.95 9.92
CA LEU A 138 1.14 16.38 9.79
C LEU A 138 1.42 17.65 10.63
N PRO A 139 2.56 17.72 11.32
CA PRO A 139 3.06 18.97 11.90
C PRO A 139 3.29 20.06 10.84
N GLU A 140 3.05 21.32 11.18
CA GLU A 140 3.13 22.46 10.24
C GLU A 140 4.52 22.60 9.60
N ASP A 141 5.59 22.37 10.37
CA ASP A 141 6.98 22.46 9.93
C ASP A 141 7.39 21.34 8.96
N ALA A 142 6.62 20.26 8.89
CA ALA A 142 6.86 19.14 7.98
C ALA A 142 6.09 19.27 6.66
N LYS A 143 5.07 20.14 6.56
CA LYS A 143 4.20 20.24 5.38
C LYS A 143 4.94 20.65 4.13
N ALA A 144 5.75 21.71 4.20
CA ALA A 144 6.52 22.21 3.07
C ALA A 144 7.47 21.13 2.52
N TRP A 145 8.14 20.40 3.41
CA TRP A 145 9.04 19.31 3.02
C TRP A 145 8.29 18.17 2.33
N VAL A 146 7.12 17.79 2.87
CA VAL A 146 6.27 16.75 2.26
C VAL A 146 5.76 17.16 0.89
N GLU A 147 5.39 18.42 0.68
CA GLU A 147 4.94 18.89 -0.64
C GLU A 147 6.04 18.84 -1.71
N GLU A 148 7.29 19.01 -1.32
CA GLU A 148 8.44 18.96 -2.22
C GLU A 148 8.89 17.52 -2.52
N HIS A 149 8.90 16.63 -1.51
CA HIS A 149 9.52 15.31 -1.59
C HIS A 149 8.52 14.15 -1.80
N VAL A 150 7.22 14.38 -1.58
CA VAL A 150 6.20 13.33 -1.61
C VAL A 150 5.20 13.55 -2.76
N GLY A 151 5.27 12.67 -3.76
CA GLY A 151 4.34 12.60 -4.87
C GLY A 151 3.06 11.87 -4.48
N LEU A 152 1.95 12.60 -4.34
CA LEU A 152 0.61 12.01 -4.15
C LEU A 152 -0.11 11.92 -5.49
N SER A 153 0.13 10.82 -6.22
CA SER A 153 -0.38 10.62 -7.57
C SER A 153 -1.80 10.04 -7.57
N ILE A 154 -2.67 10.63 -8.39
CA ILE A 154 -3.98 10.02 -8.68
C ILE A 154 -3.71 8.82 -9.60
N PRO A 155 -4.09 7.58 -9.22
CA PRO A 155 -3.93 6.45 -10.11
C PRO A 155 -4.74 6.70 -11.40
N PRO A 156 -4.24 6.31 -12.58
CA PRO A 156 -4.99 6.46 -13.82
C PRO A 156 -6.35 5.77 -13.67
N LEU A 157 -7.41 6.40 -14.20
CA LEU A 157 -8.82 5.97 -14.10
C LEU A 157 -9.02 4.47 -14.41
N THR A 158 -8.13 3.89 -15.24
CA THR A 158 -8.06 2.47 -15.60
C THR A 158 -7.77 1.54 -14.43
N ALA A 159 -6.97 1.93 -13.43
CA ALA A 159 -6.72 1.12 -12.22
C ALA A 159 -7.95 1.11 -11.29
N SER A 160 -8.61 2.26 -11.12
CA SER A 160 -9.86 2.37 -10.35
C SER A 160 -11.01 1.58 -11.02
N CYS A 161 -11.10 1.62 -12.35
CA CYS A 161 -12.05 0.79 -13.12
C CYS A 161 -11.69 -0.71 -13.11
N ARG A 162 -10.41 -1.10 -13.17
CA ARG A 162 -9.99 -2.52 -13.07
C ARG A 162 -10.27 -3.12 -11.70
N LEU A 163 -10.10 -2.35 -10.61
CA LEU A 163 -10.53 -2.79 -9.28
C LEU A 163 -12.01 -3.15 -9.25
N ARG A 164 -12.87 -2.37 -9.94
CA ARG A 164 -14.30 -2.63 -10.08
C ARG A 164 -14.61 -3.88 -10.93
N LEU A 165 -13.82 -4.13 -11.97
CA LEU A 165 -13.98 -5.26 -12.89
C LEU A 165 -13.35 -6.57 -12.39
N LEU A 166 -12.46 -6.52 -11.39
CA LEU A 166 -11.76 -7.69 -10.83
C LEU A 166 -12.45 -8.32 -9.62
N GLN A 167 -13.40 -7.63 -8.99
CA GLN A 167 -14.21 -8.22 -7.91
C GLN A 167 -14.95 -9.52 -8.29
N PRO A 168 -15.43 -9.73 -9.54
CA PRO A 168 -16.07 -10.98 -9.95
C PRO A 168 -15.09 -12.08 -10.43
N THR A 169 -13.89 -11.72 -10.89
CA THR A 169 -12.95 -12.64 -11.57
C THR A 169 -11.90 -13.25 -10.65
N ILE A 170 -11.61 -12.63 -9.49
CA ILE A 170 -10.68 -13.22 -8.52
C ILE A 170 -11.48 -14.00 -7.49
N ARG A 171 -11.65 -15.31 -7.72
CA ARG A 171 -12.21 -16.23 -6.72
C ARG A 171 -11.09 -16.89 -5.95
N TRP A 172 -11.19 -16.84 -4.63
CA TRP A 172 -10.30 -17.51 -3.70
C TRP A 172 -11.05 -18.69 -3.09
N LYS A 173 -10.54 -19.90 -3.27
CA LYS A 173 -10.97 -21.08 -2.51
C LYS A 173 -10.06 -21.27 -1.29
#